data_AF-A0A968Z5G8-F1
#
_entry.id   AF-A0A968Z5G8-F1
#
_cell.length_a   1.000
_cell.length_b   1.000
_cell.length_c   1.000
_cell.angle_alpha   90.00
_cell.angle_beta   90.00
_cell.angle_gamma   90.00
#
_symmetry.space_group_name_H-M   'P 1'
#
loop_
_entity.id
_entity.type
_entity.pdbx_description
1 polymer ?
#
loop_
_entity_poly.entity_id
_entity_poly.type
_entity_poly.pdbx_seq_one_letter_code
_entity_poly.pdbx_strand_id
1 'polypeptide(L)'
;MKEQFLTWLNRLLVADVFLVLFGFFWLAIAVIGRSMNIPLGLDLWYKLWQPLFNPAIGILFLGAIMTWLIGKIMPKIESKSR
;
A
#
# COMPACT_ATOMS: atom_id res chain seq x y z
N MET A 1 -13.21 4.67 22.79
CA MET A 1 -11.97 5.26 22.23
C MET A 1 -11.18 4.30 21.34
N LYS A 2 -10.88 3.06 21.77
CA LYS A 2 -10.12 2.06 20.98
C LYS A 2 -10.79 1.70 19.64
N GLU A 3 -12.10 1.50 19.63
CA GLU A 3 -12.83 1.10 18.41
C GLU A 3 -12.87 2.20 17.35
N GLN A 4 -12.97 3.46 17.79
CA GLN A 4 -12.89 4.61 16.90
C GLN A 4 -11.50 4.73 16.27
N PHE A 5 -10.43 4.47 17.03
CA PHE A 5 -9.06 4.42 16.51
C PHE A 5 -8.88 3.30 15.46
N LEU A 6 -9.36 2.09 15.74
CA LEU A 6 -9.29 0.96 14.80
C LEU A 6 -10.08 1.26 13.51
N THR A 7 -11.24 1.91 13.62
CA THR A 7 -12.04 2.30 12.46
C THR A 7 -11.30 3.32 11.58
N TRP A 8 -10.65 4.32 12.19
CA TRP A 8 -9.84 5.31 11.48
C TRP A 8 -8.60 4.70 10.83
N LEU A 9 -7.91 3.81 11.55
CA LEU A 9 -6.76 3.08 11.01
C LEU A 9 -7.15 2.24 9.79
N ASN A 10 -8.27 1.52 9.86
CA ASN A 10 -8.78 0.74 8.73
C ASN A 10 -9.11 1.63 7.53
N ARG A 11 -9.76 2.78 7.75
CA ARG A 11 -10.03 3.75 6.68
C ARG A 11 -8.75 4.30 6.06
N LEU A 12 -7.72 4.59 6.87
CA LEU A 12 -6.42 5.05 6.40
C LEU A 12 -5.74 3.98 5.55
N LEU A 13 -5.72 2.72 6.01
CA LEU A 13 -5.17 1.59 5.26
C LEU A 13 -5.87 1.38 3.92
N VAL A 14 -7.21 1.47 3.89
CA VAL A 14 -7.98 1.39 2.64
C VAL A 14 -7.62 2.56 1.71
N ALA A 15 -7.55 3.78 2.23
CA ALA A 15 -7.13 4.95 1.45
C ALA A 15 -5.70 4.80 0.90
N ASP A 16 -4.78 4.23 1.68
CA ASP A 16 -3.40 3.94 1.29
C ASP A 16 -3.32 2.94 0.12
N VAL A 17 -4.15 1.88 0.14
CA VAL A 17 -4.29 0.95 -1.00
C VAL A 17 -4.71 1.71 -2.26
N PHE A 18 -5.74 2.55 -2.16
CA PHE A 18 -6.20 3.34 -3.32
C PHE A 18 -5.16 4.34 -3.79
N LEU A 19 -4.38 4.94 -2.89
CA LEU A 19 -3.28 5.84 -3.22
C LEU A 19 -2.22 5.11 -4.05
N VAL A 20 -1.81 3.90 -3.63
CA VAL A 20 -0.82 3.11 -4.35
C VAL A 20 -1.34 2.67 -5.72
N LEU A 21 -2.60 2.20 -5.80
CA LEU A 21 -3.23 1.83 -7.07
C LEU A 21 -3.35 3.03 -8.02
N PHE A 22 -3.78 4.17 -7.51
CA PHE A 22 -3.85 5.41 -8.28
C PHE A 22 -2.46 5.82 -8.78
N GLY A 23 -1.45 5.76 -7.91
CA GLY A 23 -0.05 6.00 -8.27
C GLY A 23 0.44 5.09 -9.39
N PHE A 24 0.03 3.82 -9.37
CA PHE A 24 0.34 2.86 -10.42
C PHE A 24 -0.34 3.20 -11.76
N PHE A 25 -1.63 3.53 -11.75
CA PHE A 25 -2.32 3.95 -12.98
C PHE A 25 -1.76 5.27 -13.53
N TRP A 26 -1.45 6.22 -12.66
CA TRP A 26 -0.79 7.46 -13.06
C TRP A 26 0.57 7.19 -13.69
N LEU A 27 1.39 6.31 -13.11
CA LEU A 27 2.66 5.87 -13.73
C LEU A 27 2.43 5.31 -15.13
N ALA A 28 1.49 4.38 -15.28
CA ALA A 28 1.21 3.74 -16.56
C ALA A 28 0.81 4.76 -17.63
N ILE A 29 -0.11 5.67 -17.30
CA ILE A 29 -0.53 6.75 -18.18
C ILE A 29 0.65 7.69 -18.48
N ALA A 30 1.45 8.04 -17.48
CA ALA A 30 2.57 8.96 -17.65
C ALA A 30 3.69 8.39 -18.53
N VAL A 31 3.94 7.08 -18.48
CA VAL A 31 4.86 6.37 -19.36
C VAL A 31 4.36 6.39 -20.81
N ILE A 32 3.07 6.13 -21.03
CA ILE A 32 2.46 6.22 -22.37
C ILE A 32 2.49 7.67 -22.88
N GLY A 33 2.21 8.65 -22.02
CA GLY A 33 2.32 10.07 -22.38
C GLY A 33 3.73 10.46 -22.81
N ARG A 34 4.75 9.98 -22.09
CA ARG A 34 6.16 10.24 -22.42
C ARG A 34 6.52 9.71 -23.81
N SER A 35 6.02 8.55 -24.23
CA SER A 35 6.27 8.02 -25.59
C SER A 35 5.61 8.86 -26.68
N MET A 36 4.54 9.59 -26.34
CA MET A 36 3.86 10.55 -27.22
C MET A 36 4.39 12.00 -27.07
N ASN A 37 5.53 12.21 -26.38
CA ASN A 37 6.08 13.53 -26.02
C ASN A 37 5.15 14.43 -25.18
N ILE A 38 4.17 13.85 -24.47
CA ILE A 38 3.26 14.57 -23.58
C ILE A 38 3.80 14.47 -22.14
N PRO A 39 4.14 15.58 -21.47
CA PRO A 39 4.66 15.58 -20.10
C PRO A 39 3.53 15.40 -19.08
N LEU A 40 3.02 14.17 -18.93
CA LEU A 40 1.97 13.81 -17.97
C LEU A 40 2.47 13.68 -16.51
N GLY A 41 3.50 14.45 -16.15
CA GLY A 41 4.04 14.48 -14.79
C GLY A 41 4.89 13.29 -14.38
N LEU A 42 5.50 12.55 -15.32
CA LEU A 42 6.38 11.41 -15.00
C LEU A 42 7.54 11.81 -14.07
N ASP A 43 8.15 12.97 -14.29
CA ASP A 43 9.24 13.46 -13.44
C ASP A 43 8.76 13.82 -12.03
N LEU A 44 7.51 14.30 -11.90
CA LEU A 44 6.88 14.51 -10.59
C LEU A 44 6.61 13.18 -9.89
N TRP A 45 6.11 12.18 -10.62
CA TRP A 45 5.90 10.85 -10.08
C TRP A 45 7.21 10.25 -9.52
N TYR A 46 8.32 10.37 -10.24
CA TYR A 46 9.63 9.91 -9.75
C TYR A 46 10.08 10.64 -8.48
N LYS A 47 9.83 11.95 -8.38
CA LYS A 47 10.12 12.71 -7.15
C LYS A 47 9.22 12.29 -5.98
N LEU A 48 7.96 11.93 -6.25
CA LEU A 48 7.02 11.43 -5.25
C LEU A 48 7.29 9.99 -4.85
N TRP A 49 8.04 9.23 -5.64
CA TRP A 49 8.33 7.82 -5.37
C TRP A 49 8.94 7.59 -3.98
N GLN A 50 10.06 8.26 -3.68
CA GLN A 50 10.74 8.09 -2.39
C GLN A 50 9.94 8.58 -1.17
N PRO A 51 9.35 9.80 -1.18
CA PRO A 51 8.67 10.33 0.01
C PRO A 51 7.21 9.87 0.17
N LEU A 52 6.52 9.43 -0.89
CA LEU A 52 5.09 9.12 -0.85
C LEU A 52 4.80 7.65 -1.15
N PHE A 53 5.18 7.17 -2.34
CA PHE A 53 4.77 5.82 -2.79
C PHE A 53 5.54 4.70 -2.09
N ASN A 54 6.86 4.85 -1.89
CA ASN A 54 7.68 3.83 -1.24
C ASN A 54 7.25 3.60 0.24
N PRO A 55 7.02 4.63 1.07
CA PRO A 55 6.46 4.45 2.41
C PRO A 55 5.07 3.84 2.41
N ALA A 56 4.16 4.29 1.54
CA ALA A 56 2.80 3.75 1.40
C ALA A 56 2.83 2.24 1.08
N ILE A 57 3.60 1.84 0.07
CA ILE A 57 3.81 0.43 -0.27
C ILE A 57 4.38 -0.35 0.92
N GLY A 58 5.30 0.23 1.69
CA GLY A 58 5.84 -0.36 2.90
C GLY A 58 4.78 -0.68 3.96
N ILE A 59 3.81 0.23 4.16
CA ILE A 59 2.67 0.02 5.09
C ILE A 59 1.80 -1.14 4.59
N LEU A 60 1.50 -1.19 3.29
CA LEU A 60 0.74 -2.30 2.69
C LEU A 60 1.44 -3.64 2.88
N PHE A 61 2.75 -3.70 2.63
CA PHE A 61 3.53 -4.91 2.87
C PHE A 61 3.54 -5.32 4.34
N LEU A 62 3.67 -4.37 5.27
CA LEU A 62 3.57 -4.63 6.71
C LEU A 62 2.23 -5.26 7.08
N GLY A 63 1.12 -4.71 6.55
CA GLY A 63 -0.22 -5.24 6.77
C GLY A 63 -0.38 -6.66 6.21
N ALA A 64 0.11 -6.91 5.00
CA ALA A 64 0.07 -8.22 4.37
C ALA A 64 0.91 -9.26 5.13
N ILE A 65 2.13 -8.89 5.53
CA ILE A 65 3.03 -9.75 6.30
C ILE A 65 2.44 -10.06 7.68
N MET A 66 1.91 -9.07 8.40
CA MET A 66 1.25 -9.31 9.69
C MET A 66 0.07 -10.27 9.55
N THR A 67 -0.78 -10.07 8.54
CA THR A 67 -1.93 -10.95 8.28
C THR A 67 -1.48 -12.37 7.98
N TRP A 68 -0.44 -12.53 7.16
CA TRP A 68 0.16 -13.83 6.86
C TRP A 68 0.78 -14.51 8.08
N LEU A 69 1.53 -13.77 8.90
CA LEU A 69 2.15 -14.27 10.13
C LEU A 69 1.08 -14.78 11.10
N ILE A 70 0.03 -13.99 11.35
CA ILE A 70 -1.09 -14.38 12.21
C ILE A 70 -1.76 -15.64 11.65
N GLY A 71 -2.10 -15.66 10.36
CA GLY A 71 -2.77 -16.80 9.73
C GLY A 71 -1.94 -18.09 9.72
N LYS A 72 -0.60 -18.01 9.69
CA LYS A 72 0.28 -19.18 9.62
C LYS A 72 0.76 -19.67 11.00
N ILE A 73 0.97 -18.77 11.96
CA ILE A 73 1.57 -19.10 13.26
C ILE A 73 0.51 -19.46 14.30
N MET A 74 -0.63 -18.75 14.31
CA MET A 74 -1.67 -18.92 15.33
C MET A 74 -2.32 -20.32 15.33
N PRO A 75 -2.65 -20.93 14.17
CA PRO A 75 -3.19 -22.29 14.13
C PRO A 75 -2.19 -23.34 14.63
N LYS A 76 -0.88 -23.10 14.40
CA LYS A 76 0.18 -24.03 14.79
C LYS A 76 0.42 -24.06 16.30
N ILE A 77 0.19 -22.93 16.98
CA ILE A 77 0.31 -22.82 18.44
C ILE A 77 -0.88 -23.49 19.13
N GLU A 78 -2.10 -23.30 18.62
CA GLU A 78 -3.32 -23.88 19.21
C GLU A 78 -3.36 -25.42 19.07
N SER A 79 -2.94 -25.97 17.93
CA SER A 79 -2.87 -27.43 17.75
C SER A 79 -1.81 -28.14 18.60
N LYS A 80 -0.78 -27.42 19.07
CA LYS A 80 0.29 -27.98 19.92
C LYS A 80 -0.06 -27.94 21.42
N SER A 81 -1.19 -27.30 21.77
CA SER A 81 -1.68 -27.14 23.14
C SER A 81 -2.79 -28.14 23.51
N ARG A 82 -3.19 -29.04 22.59
CA ARG A 82 -4.07 -30.20 22.83
C ARG A 82 -3.28 -31.48 22.63
#